data_AF-A0A1G5UZD3-F1
#
_entry.id   AF-A0A1G5UZD3-F1
#
_cell.length_a   1.000
_cell.length_b   1.000
_cell.length_c   1.000
_cell.angle_alpha   90.00
_cell.angle_beta   90.00
_cell.angle_gamma   90.00
#
_symmetry.space_group_name_H-M   'P 1'
#
loop_
_entity.id
_entity.type
_entity.pdbx_description
1 polymer ?
#
loop_
_entity_poly.entity_id
_entity_poly.type
_entity_poly.pdbx_seq_one_letter_code
_entity_poly.pdbx_strand_id
1 'polypeptide(L)'
;MENTISSITKYLMDCDFFSDEFDPDGNEEHLETAEKLLHDYPWKDIYAEWRRYLHEECKTPEAVINFANLFMYYDGADNFIPDPLAFIGYLYSMVDMDKYWDKAGETFDSLSCEIMTKAGLADLTEDPFYRAKDDPRVIDEIKKFKSQICNQ
;
A
#
# COMPACT_ATOMS: atom_id res chain seq x y z
N MET A 1 2.24 27.53 8.55
CA MET A 1 2.80 26.25 9.04
C MET A 1 3.44 25.62 7.83
N GLU A 2 4.72 25.26 7.88
CA GLU A 2 5.31 24.45 6.80
C GLU A 2 4.66 23.06 6.89
N ASN A 3 4.01 22.63 5.82
CA ASN A 3 3.50 21.27 5.74
C ASN A 3 4.72 20.35 5.63
N THR A 4 4.88 19.45 6.58
CA THR A 4 5.92 18.41 6.52
C THR A 4 5.37 17.18 5.81
N ILE A 5 6.23 16.33 5.24
CA ILE A 5 5.82 15.02 4.69
C ILE A 5 4.99 14.25 5.72
N SER A 6 5.38 14.31 7.01
CA SER A 6 4.67 13.64 8.10
C SER A 6 3.24 14.15 8.32
N SER A 7 3.05 15.46 8.40
CA SER A 7 1.71 16.05 8.56
C SER A 7 0.82 15.81 7.34
N ILE A 8 1.39 15.84 6.13
CA ILE A 8 0.64 15.55 4.90
C ILE A 8 0.28 14.06 4.85
N THR A 9 1.21 13.17 5.18
CA THR A 9 0.99 11.72 5.22
C THR A 9 -0.12 11.39 6.21
N LYS A 10 -0.12 12.01 7.40
CA LYS A 10 -1.21 11.81 8.36
C LYS A 10 -2.54 12.26 7.79
N TYR A 11 -2.62 13.44 7.16
CA TYR A 11 -3.85 13.90 6.53
C TYR A 11 -4.36 12.93 5.45
N LEU A 12 -3.46 12.48 4.56
CA LEU A 12 -3.82 11.57 3.46
C LEU A 12 -4.18 10.16 3.93
N MET A 13 -3.50 9.62 4.95
CA MET A 13 -3.60 8.21 5.35
C MET A 13 -4.54 7.95 6.54
N ASP A 14 -5.00 9.00 7.24
CA ASP A 14 -5.91 8.94 8.41
C ASP A 14 -7.37 9.21 8.01
N CYS A 15 -7.69 9.13 6.72
CA CYS A 15 -9.05 9.18 6.19
C CYS A 15 -9.59 7.75 5.94
N ASP A 16 -10.91 7.62 5.76
CA ASP A 16 -11.57 6.35 5.43
C ASP A 16 -11.92 6.32 3.94
N PHE A 17 -11.15 5.55 3.16
CA PHE A 17 -11.34 5.39 1.72
C PHE A 17 -12.74 4.88 1.35
N PHE A 18 -13.40 4.16 2.26
CA PHE A 18 -14.72 3.58 2.01
C PHE A 18 -15.87 4.50 2.43
N SER A 19 -15.57 5.70 2.93
CA SER A 19 -16.57 6.69 3.30
C SER A 19 -17.11 7.42 2.07
N ASP A 20 -18.42 7.66 2.01
CA ASP A 20 -19.03 8.54 0.99
C ASP A 20 -18.55 10.00 1.09
N GLU A 21 -17.92 10.38 2.21
CA GLU A 21 -17.34 11.71 2.45
C GLU A 21 -15.88 11.81 1.96
N PHE A 22 -15.26 10.71 1.55
CA PHE A 22 -13.89 10.68 1.03
C PHE A 22 -13.86 11.17 -0.42
N ASP A 23 -13.11 12.26 -0.67
CA ASP A 23 -12.96 12.93 -1.97
C ASP A 23 -14.24 12.92 -2.84
N PRO A 24 -15.33 13.57 -2.36
CA PRO A 24 -16.60 13.55 -3.07
C PRO A 24 -16.50 14.30 -4.40
N ASP A 25 -17.31 13.89 -5.38
CA ASP A 25 -17.33 14.49 -6.73
C ASP A 25 -17.30 16.03 -6.72
N GLY A 26 -16.27 16.60 -7.34
CA GLY A 26 -16.05 18.05 -7.41
C GLY A 26 -15.26 18.63 -6.24
N ASN A 27 -14.76 17.80 -5.32
CA ASN A 27 -13.80 18.18 -4.28
C ASN A 27 -12.75 17.07 -4.08
N GLU A 28 -11.69 17.13 -4.87
CA GLU A 28 -10.58 16.16 -4.89
C GLU A 28 -9.42 16.62 -3.99
N GLU A 29 -9.72 17.11 -2.78
CA GLU A 29 -8.72 17.75 -1.91
C GLU A 29 -7.59 16.79 -1.53
N HIS A 30 -7.87 15.51 -1.24
CA HIS A 30 -6.81 14.57 -0.90
C HIS A 30 -5.97 14.22 -2.12
N LEU A 31 -6.58 13.95 -3.28
CA LEU A 31 -5.85 13.69 -4.52
C LEU A 31 -4.94 14.88 -4.90
N GLU A 32 -5.46 16.11 -4.93
CA GLU A 32 -4.65 17.31 -5.18
C GLU A 32 -3.51 17.46 -4.16
N THR A 33 -3.75 17.09 -2.91
CA THR A 33 -2.74 17.16 -1.84
C THR A 33 -1.66 16.10 -2.05
N ALA A 34 -2.02 14.89 -2.47
CA ALA A 34 -1.09 13.83 -2.80
C ALA A 34 -0.24 14.19 -4.03
N GLU A 35 -0.84 14.75 -5.08
CA GLU A 35 -0.12 15.23 -6.27
C GLU A 35 0.91 16.30 -5.91
N LYS A 36 0.52 17.29 -5.10
CA LYS A 36 1.45 18.33 -4.60
C LYS A 36 2.58 17.71 -3.77
N LEU A 37 2.28 16.72 -2.92
CA LEU A 37 3.31 16.01 -2.15
C LEU A 37 4.33 15.32 -3.06
N LEU A 38 3.85 14.57 -4.07
CA LEU A 38 4.68 13.86 -5.05
C LEU A 38 5.52 14.81 -5.92
N HIS A 39 5.01 16.01 -6.20
CA HIS A 39 5.74 17.05 -6.91
C HIS A 39 6.82 17.72 -6.05
N ASP A 40 6.50 18.04 -4.80
CA ASP A 40 7.34 18.90 -3.95
C ASP A 40 8.44 18.14 -3.20
N TYR A 41 8.27 16.82 -3.00
CA TYR A 41 9.20 16.00 -2.22
C TYR A 41 9.73 14.80 -3.00
N PRO A 42 10.98 14.36 -2.75
CA PRO A 42 11.51 13.14 -3.36
C PRO A 42 10.71 11.91 -2.92
N TRP A 43 10.35 11.06 -3.87
CA TRP A 43 9.62 9.81 -3.60
C TRP A 43 10.23 8.97 -2.47
N LYS A 44 11.57 8.87 -2.39
CA LYS A 44 12.26 8.12 -1.33
C LYS A 44 11.87 8.57 0.08
N ASP A 45 11.62 9.87 0.27
CA ASP A 45 11.33 10.47 1.57
C ASP A 45 9.83 10.34 1.87
N ILE A 46 8.98 10.46 0.85
CA ILE A 46 7.53 10.17 0.92
C ILE A 46 7.30 8.70 1.29
N TYR A 47 7.91 7.78 0.53
CA TYR A 47 7.79 6.34 0.75
C TYR A 47 8.25 5.93 2.14
N ALA A 48 9.36 6.50 2.64
CA ALA A 48 9.83 6.23 3.99
C ALA A 48 8.76 6.60 5.05
N GLU A 49 8.09 7.74 4.88
CA GLU A 49 7.06 8.20 5.81
C GLU A 49 5.75 7.42 5.68
N TRP A 50 5.32 7.10 4.46
CA TRP A 50 4.14 6.26 4.21
C TRP A 50 4.34 4.85 4.77
N ARG A 51 5.53 4.29 4.59
CA ARG A 51 5.91 3.00 5.17
C ARG A 51 5.95 3.05 6.70
N ARG A 52 6.47 4.14 7.28
CA ARG A 52 6.43 4.36 8.74
C ARG A 52 4.98 4.36 9.23
N TYR A 53 4.10 5.12 8.58
CA TYR A 53 2.67 5.16 8.90
C TYR A 53 2.02 3.78 8.85
N LEU A 54 2.23 3.02 7.76
CA LEU A 54 1.76 1.65 7.63
C LEU A 54 2.20 0.77 8.81
N HIS A 55 3.47 0.82 9.20
CA HIS A 55 3.98 -0.02 10.28
C HIS A 55 3.59 0.47 11.68
N GLU A 56 3.45 1.78 11.90
CA GLU A 56 3.26 2.39 13.23
C GLU A 56 1.80 2.67 13.58
N GLU A 57 0.94 2.91 12.59
CA GLU A 57 -0.46 3.33 12.80
C GLU A 57 -1.47 2.27 12.33
N CYS A 58 -1.17 1.52 11.26
CA CYS A 58 -2.09 0.50 10.72
C CYS A 58 -1.96 -0.85 11.45
N LYS A 59 -2.59 -0.96 12.63
CA LYS A 59 -2.49 -2.15 13.51
C LYS A 59 -3.57 -3.22 13.30
N THR A 60 -4.56 -2.95 12.47
CA THR A 60 -5.67 -3.88 12.19
C THR A 60 -5.71 -4.24 10.71
N PRO A 61 -6.31 -5.39 10.33
CA PRO A 61 -6.51 -5.74 8.93
C PRO A 61 -7.23 -4.61 8.17
N GLU A 62 -8.28 -4.03 8.74
CA GLU A 62 -9.06 -2.95 8.13
C GLU A 62 -8.20 -1.71 7.86
N ALA A 63 -7.33 -1.31 8.80
CA ALA A 63 -6.45 -0.16 8.61
C ALA A 63 -5.40 -0.41 7.51
N VAL A 64 -4.88 -1.64 7.40
CA VAL A 64 -3.95 -2.02 6.32
C VAL A 64 -4.66 -2.06 4.97
N ILE A 65 -5.91 -2.53 4.92
CA ILE A 65 -6.73 -2.52 3.70
C ILE A 65 -7.01 -1.07 3.27
N ASN A 66 -7.39 -0.20 4.20
CA ASN A 66 -7.59 1.22 3.93
C ASN A 66 -6.31 1.88 3.38
N PHE A 67 -5.18 1.65 4.04
CA PHE A 67 -3.88 2.12 3.56
C PHE A 67 -3.56 1.64 2.14
N ALA A 68 -3.79 0.37 1.82
CA ALA A 68 -3.50 -0.15 0.48
C ALA A 68 -4.37 0.50 -0.61
N ASN A 69 -5.64 0.80 -0.31
CA ASN A 69 -6.51 1.53 -1.24
C ASN A 69 -6.04 2.97 -1.43
N LEU A 70 -5.71 3.68 -0.34
CA LEU A 70 -5.19 5.05 -0.41
C LEU A 70 -3.83 5.10 -1.13
N PHE A 71 -2.94 4.15 -0.84
CA PHE A 71 -1.64 4.04 -1.51
C PHE A 71 -1.80 3.86 -3.03
N MET A 72 -2.79 3.08 -3.45
CA MET A 72 -3.12 2.92 -4.88
C MET A 72 -3.75 4.20 -5.46
N TYR A 73 -4.72 4.78 -4.75
CA TYR A 73 -5.46 5.97 -5.17
C TYR A 73 -4.56 7.21 -5.34
N TYR A 74 -3.50 7.30 -4.52
CA TYR A 74 -2.52 8.39 -4.58
C TYR A 74 -1.28 8.08 -5.41
N ASP A 75 -1.38 7.17 -6.40
CA ASP A 75 -0.28 6.81 -7.31
C ASP A 75 1.01 6.31 -6.61
N GLY A 76 0.88 5.75 -5.40
CA GLY A 76 1.99 5.19 -4.66
C GLY A 76 2.61 3.99 -5.38
N ALA A 77 1.77 3.16 -6.00
CA ALA A 77 2.17 1.98 -6.79
C ALA A 77 2.90 2.38 -8.07
N ASP A 78 2.66 3.60 -8.53
CA ASP A 78 3.20 4.09 -9.78
C ASP A 78 4.71 4.37 -9.69
N ASN A 79 5.20 4.54 -8.47
CA ASN A 79 6.58 4.81 -8.12
C ASN A 79 7.36 3.53 -7.74
N PHE A 80 8.68 3.55 -7.90
CA PHE A 80 9.52 2.39 -7.58
C PHE A 80 9.55 2.09 -6.07
N ILE A 81 9.25 0.84 -5.70
CA ILE A 81 9.31 0.35 -4.33
C ILE A 81 10.66 -0.34 -4.10
N PRO A 82 11.53 0.15 -3.19
CA PRO A 82 12.88 -0.41 -2.99
C PRO A 82 12.92 -1.88 -2.57
N ASP A 83 11.93 -2.32 -1.79
CA ASP A 83 11.84 -3.67 -1.23
C ASP A 83 10.45 -4.28 -1.48
N PRO A 84 10.11 -4.56 -2.76
CA PRO A 84 8.76 -4.88 -3.19
C PRO A 84 8.20 -6.15 -2.54
N LEU A 85 9.03 -7.21 -2.43
CA LEU A 85 8.65 -8.47 -1.79
C LEU A 85 8.32 -8.29 -0.30
N ALA A 86 9.12 -7.50 0.42
CA ALA A 86 8.91 -7.26 1.85
C ALA A 86 7.68 -6.37 2.08
N PHE A 87 7.47 -5.35 1.24
CA PHE A 87 6.28 -4.50 1.29
C PHE A 87 5.01 -5.33 1.08
N ILE A 88 4.94 -6.08 -0.02
CA ILE A 88 3.80 -6.95 -0.35
C ILE A 88 3.61 -8.02 0.73
N GLY A 89 4.69 -8.67 1.15
CA GLY A 89 4.66 -9.69 2.18
C GLY A 89 4.12 -9.16 3.52
N TYR A 90 4.44 -7.92 3.88
CA TYR A 90 3.88 -7.28 5.07
C TYR A 90 2.37 -7.10 4.96
N LEU A 91 1.86 -6.57 3.84
CA LEU A 91 0.41 -6.38 3.62
C LEU A 91 -0.35 -7.70 3.79
N TYR A 92 0.07 -8.75 3.09
CA TYR A 92 -0.55 -10.09 3.18
C TYR A 92 -0.32 -10.78 4.53
N SER A 93 0.68 -10.36 5.32
CA SER A 93 0.87 -10.90 6.68
C SER A 93 -0.14 -10.35 7.68
N MET A 94 -0.59 -9.10 7.47
CA MET A 94 -1.51 -8.37 8.34
C MET A 94 -2.98 -8.66 8.03
N VAL A 95 -3.29 -9.10 6.81
CA VAL A 95 -4.66 -9.33 6.35
C VAL A 95 -4.89 -10.81 6.06
N ASP A 96 -5.84 -11.41 6.77
CA ASP A 96 -6.30 -12.77 6.47
C ASP A 96 -7.16 -12.78 5.20
N MET A 97 -6.55 -13.11 4.07
CA MET A 97 -7.21 -13.06 2.76
C MET A 97 -8.37 -14.05 2.64
N ASP A 98 -8.41 -15.13 3.42
CA ASP A 98 -9.56 -16.04 3.41
C ASP A 98 -10.82 -15.35 4.00
N LYS A 99 -10.62 -14.39 4.91
CA LYS A 99 -11.69 -13.61 5.54
C LYS A 99 -11.99 -12.30 4.82
N TYR A 100 -10.97 -11.63 4.28
CA TYR A 100 -11.07 -10.27 3.75
C TYR A 100 -11.02 -10.18 2.22
N TRP A 101 -11.10 -11.30 1.50
CA TRP A 101 -11.04 -11.32 0.04
C TRP A 101 -11.98 -10.29 -0.61
N ASP A 102 -13.26 -10.25 -0.21
CA ASP A 102 -14.26 -9.36 -0.81
C ASP A 102 -13.96 -7.86 -0.62
N LYS A 103 -13.11 -7.50 0.35
CA LYS A 103 -12.74 -6.11 0.65
C LYS A 103 -11.37 -5.71 0.12
N ALA A 104 -10.46 -6.67 -0.03
CA ALA A 104 -9.04 -6.41 -0.24
C ALA A 104 -8.44 -7.15 -1.43
N GLY A 105 -9.10 -8.21 -1.92
CA GLY A 105 -8.57 -9.13 -2.92
C GLY A 105 -8.13 -8.43 -4.19
N GLU A 106 -9.02 -7.65 -4.80
CA GLU A 106 -8.75 -6.92 -6.04
C GLU A 106 -7.65 -5.86 -5.87
N THR A 107 -7.73 -5.02 -4.83
CA THR A 107 -6.73 -4.00 -4.55
C THR A 107 -5.36 -4.62 -4.29
N PHE A 108 -5.26 -5.66 -3.46
CA PHE A 108 -3.98 -6.28 -3.13
C PHE A 108 -3.36 -7.00 -4.34
N ASP A 109 -4.18 -7.71 -5.12
CA ASP A 109 -3.69 -8.41 -6.32
C ASP A 109 -3.19 -7.40 -7.35
N SER A 110 -3.98 -6.36 -7.65
CA SER A 110 -3.61 -5.29 -8.60
C SER A 110 -2.35 -4.55 -8.16
N LEU A 111 -2.32 -4.09 -6.90
CA LEU A 111 -1.18 -3.38 -6.31
C LEU A 111 0.09 -4.23 -6.36
N SER A 112 -0.02 -5.52 -6.01
CA SER A 112 1.14 -6.41 -5.99
C SER A 112 1.64 -6.73 -7.40
N CYS A 113 0.74 -6.93 -8.37
CA CYS A 113 1.10 -7.14 -9.76
C CYS A 113 1.83 -5.92 -10.33
N GLU A 114 1.33 -4.72 -10.05
CA GLU A 114 1.96 -3.47 -10.50
C GLU A 114 3.36 -3.30 -9.91
N ILE A 115 3.50 -3.43 -8.59
CA ILE A 115 4.79 -3.32 -7.89
C ILE A 115 5.78 -4.38 -8.41
N MET A 116 5.35 -5.64 -8.54
CA MET A 116 6.22 -6.73 -8.98
C MET A 116 6.66 -6.57 -10.43
N THR A 117 5.77 -6.10 -11.30
CA THR A 117 6.08 -5.85 -12.71
C THR A 117 7.04 -4.67 -12.86
N LYS A 118 6.79 -3.54 -12.19
CA LYS A 118 7.70 -2.38 -12.21
C LYS A 118 9.08 -2.72 -11.63
N ALA A 119 9.15 -3.61 -10.65
CA ALA A 119 10.41 -4.12 -10.10
C ALA A 119 11.13 -5.14 -10.99
N GLY A 120 10.53 -5.56 -12.12
CA GLY A 120 11.08 -6.61 -12.98
C GLY A 120 11.09 -7.99 -12.33
N LEU A 121 10.24 -8.21 -11.32
CA LEU A 121 10.12 -9.47 -10.61
C LEU A 121 8.99 -10.36 -11.13
N ALA A 122 8.07 -9.80 -11.92
CA ALA A 122 7.03 -10.51 -12.64
C ALA A 122 6.89 -9.91 -14.05
N ASP A 123 6.43 -10.72 -15.00
CA ASP A 123 6.10 -10.29 -16.36
C ASP A 123 4.71 -10.82 -16.73
N LEU A 124 3.74 -9.91 -16.78
CA LEU A 124 2.35 -10.26 -17.09
C LEU A 124 2.12 -10.60 -18.57
N THR A 125 3.11 -10.37 -19.44
CA THR A 125 3.05 -10.83 -20.84
C THR A 125 3.42 -12.31 -20.95
N GLU A 126 4.31 -12.79 -20.08
CA GLU A 126 4.70 -14.20 -19.99
C GLU A 126 3.76 -15.00 -19.07
N ASP A 127 3.34 -14.42 -17.95
CA ASP A 127 2.39 -14.99 -17.00
C ASP A 127 1.20 -14.04 -16.74
N PRO A 128 0.19 -14.00 -17.62
CA PRO A 128 -0.97 -13.12 -17.48
C PRO A 128 -1.88 -13.49 -16.30
N PHE A 129 -1.64 -14.63 -15.65
CA PHE A 129 -2.35 -15.08 -14.47
C PHE A 129 -1.48 -15.06 -13.21
N TYR A 130 -0.38 -14.29 -13.24
CA TYR A 130 0.48 -14.08 -12.08
C TYR A 130 -0.34 -13.56 -10.89
N ARG A 131 -0.09 -14.13 -9.71
CA ARG A 131 -0.72 -13.72 -8.45
C ARG A 131 0.33 -13.68 -7.35
N ALA A 132 0.53 -12.51 -6.77
CA ALA A 132 1.59 -12.32 -5.77
C ALA A 132 1.38 -13.21 -4.52
N LYS A 133 0.14 -13.47 -4.12
CA LYS A 133 -0.17 -14.36 -2.99
C LYS A 133 0.30 -15.81 -3.18
N ASP A 134 0.51 -16.23 -4.43
CA ASP A 134 0.94 -17.58 -4.79
C ASP A 134 2.46 -17.63 -5.11
N ASP A 135 3.14 -16.48 -5.18
CA ASP A 135 4.58 -16.39 -5.42
C ASP A 135 5.38 -16.88 -4.19
N PRO A 136 6.25 -17.90 -4.33
CA PRO A 136 7.04 -18.41 -3.22
C PRO A 136 7.86 -17.35 -2.48
N ARG A 137 8.38 -16.34 -3.19
CA ARG A 137 9.19 -15.25 -2.62
C ARG A 137 8.34 -14.34 -1.72
N VAL A 138 7.09 -14.10 -2.11
CA VAL A 138 6.13 -13.34 -1.30
C VAL A 138 5.67 -14.17 -0.10
N ILE A 139 5.37 -15.46 -0.32
CA ILE A 139 4.98 -16.40 0.75
C ILE A 139 6.06 -16.47 1.84
N ASP A 140 7.33 -16.43 1.48
CA ASP A 140 8.43 -16.46 2.45
C ASP A 140 8.50 -15.17 3.29
N GLU A 141 8.29 -14.00 2.68
CA GLU A 141 8.16 -12.74 3.44
C GLU A 141 6.90 -12.74 4.35
N ILE A 142 5.76 -13.26 3.88
CA ILE A 142 4.55 -13.41 4.70
C ILE A 142 4.86 -14.25 5.96
N LYS A 143 5.52 -15.41 5.80
CA LYS A 143 5.88 -16.29 6.93
C LYS A 143 6.81 -15.58 7.91
N LYS A 144 7.81 -14.86 7.39
CA LYS A 144 8.77 -14.09 8.19
C LYS A 144 8.05 -13.03 9.02
N PHE A 145 7.17 -12.22 8.43
CA PHE A 145 6.42 -11.21 9.18
C PHE A 145 5.43 -11.82 10.18
N LYS A 146 4.68 -12.87 9.81
CA LYS A 146 3.80 -13.57 10.75
C LYS A 146 4.57 -14.09 11.96
N SER A 147 5.77 -14.63 11.76
CA SER A 147 6.62 -15.07 12.88
C SER A 147 7.08 -13.92 13.78
N GLN A 148 7.31 -12.72 13.24
CA GLN A 148 7.71 -11.56 14.02
C GLN A 148 6.54 -10.96 14.81
N ILE A 149 5.35 -10.91 14.20
CA ILE A 149 4.13 -10.39 14.81
C ILE A 149 3.66 -11.31 15.95
N CYS A 150 3.68 -12.63 15.76
CA CYS A 150 3.27 -13.58 16.81
C CYS A 150 4.26 -13.70 17.98
N ASN A 151 5.47 -13.17 17.84
CA ASN A 151 6.51 -13.16 18.89
C ASN A 151 6.59 -11.81 19.65
N GLN A 152 5.67 -10.88 19.40
CA GLN A 152 5.49 -9.62 20.15
C GLN A 152 4.34 -9.76 21.15
#